data_AF-A0A7V8NW09-F1
#
_entry.id   AF-A0A7V8NW09-F1
#
_cell.length_a   1.000
_cell.length_b   1.000
_cell.length_c   1.000
_cell.angle_alpha   90.00
_cell.angle_beta   90.00
_cell.angle_gamma   90.00
#
_symmetry.space_group_name_H-M   'P 1'
#
loop_
_entity.id
_entity.type
_entity.pdbx_description
1 polymer ?
#
loop_
_entity_poly.entity_id
_entity_poly.type
_entity_poly.pdbx_seq_one_letter_code
_entity_poly.pdbx_strand_id
1 'polypeptide(L)'
;MDIRETIAVAIDALRANKLRAMLTSLGVIIGSASVVLVVTVALTSRKFVLSQIEATGANLAWVELVQTPDKAPPRSYEMTADDIEAAKSIPHVAAVAGTSEHSMTMTVDRADRAVNLVGVTEGYQTIRRLLIVRGRYFDAGDMEMRSKVCLITTQLAERIFGQENPIGGPIRIGELTFTVIGVFRERVETFGLSEIQENSVLIPFTLMKYYTGTEVVGLLDVQADTEEDVPSVAKQLLLVLHSRHPVEADYKVQTLTAILGAARNISLALTLVLIIIAAIALLISGIGIMNIMLVTVTERTREIGIRKAIGAARQEILYQFLV
;
A
#
# COMPACT_ATOMS: atom_id res chain seq x y z
N MET A 1 30.57 -14.03 49.85
CA MET A 1 30.24 -15.16 48.96
C MET A 1 30.86 -14.91 47.60
N ASP A 2 31.61 -15.89 47.10
CA ASP A 2 32.25 -15.81 45.78
C ASP A 2 31.20 -16.14 44.70
N ILE A 3 31.04 -15.29 43.68
CA ILE A 3 30.00 -15.45 42.64
C ILE A 3 30.08 -16.81 41.94
N ARG A 4 31.30 -17.35 41.81
CA ARG A 4 31.56 -18.69 41.27
C ARG A 4 30.90 -19.80 42.08
N GLU A 5 30.93 -19.68 43.40
CA GLU A 5 30.39 -20.70 44.31
C GLU A 5 28.86 -20.71 44.27
N THR A 6 28.24 -19.53 44.21
CA THR A 6 26.78 -19.38 44.03
C THR A 6 26.30 -19.97 42.72
N ILE A 7 27.01 -19.71 41.61
CA ILE A 7 26.68 -20.28 40.28
C ILE A 7 26.84 -21.80 40.29
N ALA A 8 27.90 -22.33 40.91
CA ALA A 8 28.10 -23.78 41.01
C ALA A 8 26.96 -24.46 41.76
N VAL A 9 26.53 -23.89 42.90
CA VAL A 9 25.40 -24.39 43.68
C VAL A 9 24.07 -24.30 42.91
N ALA A 10 23.85 -23.23 42.13
CA ALA A 10 22.67 -23.09 41.28
C ALA A 10 22.63 -24.15 40.17
N ILE A 11 23.75 -24.41 39.51
CA ILE A 11 23.87 -25.45 38.46
C ILE A 11 23.59 -26.84 39.03
N ASP A 12 24.13 -27.16 40.21
CA ASP A 12 23.88 -28.45 40.85
C ASP A 12 22.41 -28.60 41.28
N ALA A 13 21.78 -27.52 41.75
CA ALA A 13 20.36 -27.50 42.06
C ALA A 13 19.46 -27.72 40.82
N LEU A 14 19.82 -27.14 39.67
CA LEU A 14 19.13 -27.36 38.40
C LEU A 14 19.29 -28.81 37.91
N ARG A 15 20.49 -29.39 38.05
CA ARG A 15 20.77 -30.79 37.67
C ARG A 15 20.05 -31.80 38.54
N ALA A 16 19.83 -31.49 39.82
CA ALA A 16 19.05 -32.33 40.73
C ALA A 16 17.55 -32.36 40.36
N ASN A 17 17.02 -31.24 39.86
CA ASN A 17 15.59 -31.09 39.52
C ASN A 17 15.36 -30.86 38.02
N LYS A 18 15.86 -31.78 37.17
CA LYS A 18 15.85 -31.65 35.70
C LYS A 18 14.47 -31.37 35.11
N LEU A 19 13.43 -32.08 35.57
CA LEU A 19 12.08 -31.95 35.04
C LEU A 19 11.47 -30.58 35.35
N ARG A 20 11.72 -30.06 36.56
CA ARG A 20 11.26 -28.75 37.00
C ARG A 20 11.98 -27.63 36.23
N ALA A 21 13.30 -27.73 36.11
CA ALA A 21 14.12 -26.80 35.33
C ALA A 21 13.73 -26.78 33.84
N MET A 22 13.42 -27.95 33.27
CA MET A 22 12.93 -28.05 31.90
C MET A 22 11.57 -27.38 31.74
N LEU A 23 10.61 -27.64 32.63
CA LEU A 23 9.27 -27.06 32.55
C LEU A 23 9.27 -25.52 32.76
N THR A 24 10.08 -24.98 33.68
CA THR A 24 10.22 -23.52 33.85
C THR A 24 10.87 -22.87 32.64
N SER A 25 12.00 -23.42 32.18
CA SER A 25 12.72 -22.86 31.03
C SER A 25 11.87 -22.89 29.77
N LEU A 26 11.11 -23.97 29.54
CA LEU A 26 10.19 -24.08 28.42
C LEU A 26 9.10 -22.99 28.47
N GLY A 27 8.54 -22.72 29.65
CA GLY A 27 7.55 -21.65 29.83
C GLY A 27 8.12 -20.25 29.52
N VAL A 28 9.36 -19.98 29.92
CA VAL A 28 10.05 -18.70 29.61
C VAL A 28 10.38 -18.60 28.12
N ILE A 29 10.86 -19.69 27.51
CA ILE A 29 11.20 -19.73 26.08
C ILE A 29 9.95 -19.53 25.24
N ILE A 30 8.86 -20.26 25.50
CA ILE A 30 7.60 -20.11 24.76
C ILE A 30 7.02 -18.69 24.98
N GLY A 31 7.01 -18.20 26.22
CA GLY A 31 6.53 -16.85 26.54
C GLY A 31 7.30 -15.77 25.78
N SER A 32 8.62 -15.75 25.91
CA SER A 32 9.47 -14.75 25.22
C SER A 32 9.42 -14.89 23.69
N ALA A 33 9.46 -16.11 23.15
CA ALA A 33 9.35 -16.35 21.71
C ALA A 33 8.00 -15.89 21.16
N SER A 34 6.90 -16.12 21.89
CA SER A 34 5.57 -15.66 21.49
C SER A 34 5.49 -14.13 21.40
N VAL A 35 6.07 -13.41 22.37
CA VAL A 35 6.11 -11.94 22.37
C VAL A 35 6.90 -11.42 21.18
N VAL A 36 8.10 -11.97 20.94
CA VAL A 36 8.95 -11.57 19.80
C VAL A 36 8.25 -11.85 18.48
N LEU A 37 7.65 -13.03 18.33
CA LEU A 37 6.90 -13.41 17.12
C LEU A 37 5.76 -12.44 16.85
N VAL A 38 4.94 -12.18 17.87
CA VAL A 38 3.76 -11.31 17.75
C VAL A 38 4.14 -9.88 17.40
N VAL A 39 5.16 -9.31 18.06
CA VAL A 39 5.67 -7.98 17.74
C VAL A 39 6.22 -7.92 16.32
N THR A 40 6.98 -8.94 15.91
CA THR A 40 7.57 -9.02 14.56
C THR A 40 6.48 -9.08 13.50
N VAL A 41 5.46 -9.93 13.67
CA VAL A 41 4.33 -10.05 12.76
C VAL A 41 3.56 -8.74 12.69
N ALA A 42 3.27 -8.10 13.83
CA ALA A 42 2.53 -6.84 13.84
C ALA A 42 3.27 -5.72 13.07
N LEU A 43 4.56 -5.53 13.34
CA LEU A 43 5.37 -4.50 12.69
C LEU A 43 5.57 -4.79 11.19
N THR A 44 5.80 -6.05 10.84
CA THR A 44 6.01 -6.47 9.45
C THR A 44 4.72 -6.33 8.64
N SER A 45 3.58 -6.78 9.19
CA SER A 45 2.27 -6.63 8.54
C SER A 45 1.91 -5.17 8.35
N ARG A 46 2.14 -4.31 9.35
CA ARG A 46 1.94 -2.87 9.21
C ARG A 46 2.79 -2.29 8.08
N LYS A 47 4.09 -2.64 8.03
CA LYS A 47 4.99 -2.17 6.98
C LYS A 47 4.56 -2.66 5.60
N PHE A 48 4.16 -3.92 5.49
CA PHE A 48 3.66 -4.52 4.26
C PHE A 48 2.41 -3.79 3.75
N VAL A 49 1.40 -3.60 4.62
CA VAL A 49 0.16 -2.88 4.26
C VAL A 49 0.45 -1.46 3.81
N LEU A 50 1.30 -0.71 4.54
CA LEU A 50 1.69 0.64 4.15
C LEU A 50 2.40 0.65 2.79
N SER A 51 3.34 -0.28 2.55
CA SER A 51 4.06 -0.35 1.28
C SER A 51 3.17 -0.67 0.08
N GLN A 52 2.11 -1.46 0.26
CA GLN A 52 1.14 -1.73 -0.80
C GLN A 52 0.35 -0.46 -1.15
N ILE A 53 -0.07 0.31 -0.14
CA ILE A 53 -0.83 1.54 -0.34
C ILE A 53 0.05 2.65 -0.95
N GLU A 54 1.28 2.81 -0.45
CA GLU A 54 2.27 3.73 -1.02
C GLU A 54 2.55 3.40 -2.50
N ALA A 55 2.62 2.12 -2.83
CA ALA A 55 2.85 1.66 -4.19
C ALA A 55 1.64 1.89 -5.12
N THR A 56 0.42 2.00 -4.60
CA THR A 56 -0.78 2.44 -5.34
C THR A 56 -0.80 3.97 -5.57
N GLY A 57 -0.02 4.74 -4.81
CA GLY A 57 0.08 6.20 -4.96
C GLY A 57 -0.57 6.97 -3.81
N ALA A 58 -0.08 6.77 -2.58
CA ALA A 58 -0.59 7.46 -1.39
C ALA A 58 -0.50 9.00 -1.44
N ASN A 59 0.36 9.54 -2.30
CA ASN A 59 0.52 10.97 -2.57
C ASN A 59 -0.31 11.48 -3.76
N LEU A 60 -1.34 10.73 -4.19
CA LEU A 60 -2.18 11.11 -5.33
C LEU A 60 -3.49 11.77 -4.89
N ALA A 61 -3.85 12.84 -5.58
CA ALA A 61 -5.19 13.40 -5.64
C ALA A 61 -5.64 13.44 -7.10
N TRP A 62 -6.92 13.19 -7.36
CA TRP A 62 -7.51 13.40 -8.68
C TRP A 62 -8.79 14.17 -8.58
N VAL A 63 -9.09 14.92 -9.62
CA VAL A 63 -10.31 15.72 -9.71
C VAL A 63 -11.07 15.39 -10.96
N GLU A 64 -12.38 15.29 -10.80
CA GLU A 64 -13.35 15.06 -11.86
C GLU A 64 -14.46 16.11 -11.77
N LEU A 65 -15.04 16.45 -12.91
CA LEU A 65 -16.27 17.23 -12.95
C LEU A 65 -17.43 16.34 -12.49
N VAL A 66 -18.20 16.81 -11.51
CA VAL A 66 -19.38 16.09 -11.02
C VAL A 66 -20.47 16.17 -12.09
N GLN A 67 -20.76 15.02 -12.72
CA GLN A 67 -21.81 14.91 -13.71
C GLN A 67 -23.14 14.52 -13.05
N THR A 68 -24.21 15.23 -13.41
CA THR A 68 -25.57 14.81 -13.05
C THR A 68 -26.09 13.86 -14.14
N PRO A 69 -26.66 12.69 -13.80
CA PRO A 69 -27.04 11.66 -14.78
C PRO A 69 -27.94 12.14 -15.93
N ASP A 70 -28.79 13.15 -15.66
CA ASP A 70 -29.83 13.59 -16.59
C ASP A 70 -29.45 14.79 -17.48
N LYS A 71 -28.27 15.39 -17.29
CA LYS A 71 -27.84 16.56 -18.08
C LYS A 71 -26.35 16.53 -18.36
N ALA A 72 -26.01 16.59 -19.65
CA ALA A 72 -24.64 16.90 -20.06
C ALA A 72 -24.24 18.28 -19.51
N PRO A 73 -23.09 18.41 -18.83
CA PRO A 73 -22.64 19.68 -18.32
C PRO A 73 -22.36 20.66 -19.48
N PRO A 74 -22.51 21.97 -19.28
CA PRO A 74 -22.05 22.96 -20.23
C PRO A 74 -20.55 22.77 -20.52
N ARG A 75 -20.15 22.95 -21.78
CA ARG A 75 -18.73 22.86 -22.19
C ARG A 75 -17.80 23.80 -21.40
N SER A 76 -18.31 24.90 -20.87
CA SER A 76 -17.53 25.81 -20.02
C SER A 76 -17.10 25.21 -18.68
N TYR A 77 -17.67 24.08 -18.27
CA TYR A 77 -17.33 23.38 -17.03
C TYR A 77 -16.29 22.27 -17.27
N GLU A 78 -16.08 21.88 -18.52
CA GLU A 78 -15.14 20.83 -18.89
C GLU A 78 -13.70 21.31 -18.66
N MET A 79 -12.87 20.46 -18.07
CA MET A 79 -11.45 20.73 -17.89
C MET A 79 -10.70 20.56 -19.22
N THR A 80 -9.64 21.33 -19.38
CA THR A 80 -8.86 21.48 -20.60
C THR A 80 -7.38 21.25 -20.34
N ALA A 81 -6.57 21.21 -21.40
CA ALA A 81 -5.12 21.12 -21.28
C ALA A 81 -4.51 22.30 -20.51
N ASP A 82 -5.12 23.50 -20.56
CA ASP A 82 -4.63 24.66 -19.82
C ASP A 82 -4.78 24.47 -18.30
N ASP A 83 -5.75 23.66 -17.86
CA ASP A 83 -5.96 23.35 -16.43
C ASP A 83 -4.88 22.40 -15.92
N ILE A 84 -4.35 21.51 -16.78
CA ILE A 84 -3.17 20.69 -16.50
C ILE A 84 -1.96 21.59 -16.22
N GLU A 85 -1.72 22.58 -17.09
CA GLU A 85 -0.60 23.52 -16.92
C GLU A 85 -0.76 24.41 -15.68
N ALA A 86 -1.99 24.84 -15.38
CA ALA A 86 -2.28 25.58 -14.15
C ALA A 86 -2.02 24.72 -12.90
N ALA A 87 -2.39 23.44 -12.92
CA ALA A 87 -2.16 22.52 -11.80
C ALA A 87 -0.67 22.24 -11.56
N LYS A 88 0.18 22.25 -12.61
CA LYS A 88 1.65 22.15 -12.46
C LYS A 88 2.25 23.31 -11.67
N SER A 89 1.57 24.45 -11.62
CA SER A 89 2.04 25.65 -10.91
C SER A 89 1.70 25.65 -9.41
N ILE A 90 0.96 24.65 -8.93
CA ILE A 90 0.61 24.52 -7.51
C ILE A 90 1.86 24.11 -6.71
N PRO A 91 2.21 24.80 -5.62
CA PRO A 91 3.28 24.40 -4.72
C PRO A 91 3.12 22.96 -4.21
N HIS A 92 4.24 22.24 -4.08
CA HIS A 92 4.30 20.85 -3.62
C HIS A 92 3.71 19.81 -4.59
N VAL A 93 3.56 20.16 -5.87
CA VAL A 93 3.17 19.22 -6.93
C VAL A 93 4.42 18.67 -7.62
N ALA A 94 4.56 17.35 -7.61
CA ALA A 94 5.64 16.62 -8.26
C ALA A 94 5.32 16.31 -9.74
N ALA A 95 4.06 15.95 -10.03
CA ALA A 95 3.63 15.61 -11.38
C ALA A 95 2.13 15.85 -11.56
N VAL A 96 1.72 16.12 -12.80
CA VAL A 96 0.32 16.27 -13.20
C VAL A 96 0.08 15.51 -14.50
N ALA A 97 -1.05 14.83 -14.61
CA ALA A 97 -1.51 14.28 -15.88
C ALA A 97 -3.03 14.41 -15.99
N GLY A 98 -3.51 14.77 -17.17
CA GLY A 98 -4.91 14.62 -17.55
C GLY A 98 -5.16 13.31 -18.29
N THR A 99 -6.34 12.73 -18.08
CA THR A 99 -6.87 11.63 -18.88
C THR A 99 -8.28 11.89 -19.37
N SER A 100 -8.67 11.13 -20.39
CA SER A 100 -10.04 11.09 -20.90
C SER A 100 -10.38 9.66 -21.28
N GLU A 101 -11.49 9.15 -20.77
CA GLU A 101 -11.95 7.80 -21.03
C GLU A 101 -13.07 7.78 -22.06
N HIS A 102 -13.03 6.78 -22.94
CA HIS A 102 -14.11 6.53 -23.87
C HIS A 102 -14.28 5.03 -24.10
N SER A 103 -15.49 4.53 -23.80
CA SER A 103 -15.82 3.13 -24.03
C SER A 103 -16.08 2.89 -25.51
N MET A 104 -15.35 1.95 -26.10
CA MET A 104 -15.48 1.57 -27.50
C MET A 104 -15.75 0.07 -27.62
N THR A 105 -16.25 -0.35 -28.78
CA THR A 105 -16.28 -1.76 -29.15
C THR A 105 -15.23 -2.06 -30.21
N MET A 106 -14.58 -3.20 -30.07
CA MET A 106 -13.61 -3.72 -31.02
C MET A 106 -13.95 -5.17 -31.35
N THR A 107 -13.96 -5.51 -32.63
CA THR A 107 -14.20 -6.87 -33.08
C THR A 107 -12.91 -7.68 -32.98
N VAL A 108 -12.89 -8.67 -32.09
CA VAL A 108 -11.79 -9.63 -31.90
C VAL A 108 -12.39 -11.03 -32.04
N ASP A 109 -11.79 -11.89 -32.85
CA ASP A 109 -12.28 -13.27 -33.10
C ASP A 109 -13.76 -13.36 -33.54
N ARG A 110 -14.22 -12.41 -34.37
CA ARG A 110 -15.62 -12.29 -34.83
C ARG A 110 -16.63 -12.01 -33.70
N ALA A 111 -16.17 -11.58 -32.53
CA ALA A 111 -17.01 -11.12 -31.44
C ALA A 111 -16.70 -9.66 -31.10
N ASP A 112 -17.74 -8.87 -30.89
CA ASP A 112 -17.57 -7.50 -30.42
C ASP A 112 -17.26 -7.51 -28.92
N ARG A 113 -16.18 -6.83 -28.55
CA ARG A 113 -15.69 -6.72 -27.19
C ARG A 113 -15.61 -5.26 -26.79
N ALA A 114 -16.00 -4.96 -25.55
CA ALA A 114 -15.78 -3.65 -24.97
C ALA A 114 -14.28 -3.43 -24.69
N VAL A 115 -13.78 -2.29 -25.13
CA VAL A 115 -12.41 -1.82 -24.96
C VAL A 115 -12.49 -0.44 -24.32
N ASN A 116 -11.71 -0.22 -23.26
CA ASN A 116 -11.62 1.10 -22.63
C ASN A 116 -10.51 1.90 -23.29
N LEU A 117 -10.86 2.94 -24.05
CA LEU A 117 -9.88 3.83 -24.65
C LEU A 117 -9.54 4.93 -23.65
N VAL A 118 -8.27 5.05 -23.28
CA VAL A 118 -7.81 6.05 -22.32
C VAL A 118 -6.81 6.97 -23.03
N GLY A 119 -7.22 8.21 -23.26
CA GLY A 119 -6.33 9.27 -23.72
C GLY A 119 -5.49 9.77 -22.56
N VAL A 120 -4.18 9.78 -22.73
CA VAL A 120 -3.24 10.12 -21.64
C VAL A 120 -2.29 11.24 -22.07
N THR A 121 -1.94 12.09 -21.11
CA THR A 121 -0.98 13.17 -21.28
C THR A 121 0.40 12.79 -20.72
N GLU A 122 1.38 13.69 -20.87
CA GLU A 122 2.69 13.52 -20.28
C GLU A 122 2.60 13.35 -18.75
N GLY A 123 3.53 12.60 -18.16
CA GLY A 123 3.56 12.33 -16.71
C GLY A 123 2.66 11.17 -16.27
N TYR A 124 1.70 10.74 -17.09
CA TYR A 124 0.76 9.67 -16.74
C TYR A 124 1.45 8.35 -16.39
N GLN A 125 2.48 7.96 -17.15
CA GLN A 125 3.27 6.74 -16.85
C GLN A 125 3.84 6.75 -15.43
N THR A 126 4.34 7.90 -15.00
CA THR A 126 4.97 8.10 -13.69
C THR A 126 3.92 8.06 -12.60
N ILE A 127 2.84 8.82 -12.78
CA ILE A 127 1.73 8.95 -11.83
C ILE A 127 1.08 7.59 -11.56
N ARG A 128 0.71 6.86 -12.62
CA ARG A 128 0.12 5.50 -12.52
C ARG A 128 1.16 4.40 -12.35
N ARG A 129 2.44 4.75 -12.24
CA ARG A 129 3.57 3.81 -12.06
C ARG A 129 3.50 2.63 -13.03
N LEU A 130 3.20 2.89 -14.29
CA LEU A 130 3.01 1.83 -15.29
C LEU A 130 4.33 1.09 -15.55
N LEU A 131 4.22 -0.23 -15.69
CA LEU A 131 5.32 -1.08 -16.09
C LEU A 131 5.13 -1.48 -17.56
N ILE A 132 6.09 -1.09 -18.41
CA ILE A 132 6.11 -1.49 -19.81
C ILE A 132 6.75 -2.88 -19.89
N VAL A 133 5.95 -3.89 -20.22
CA VAL A 133 6.35 -5.29 -20.30
C VAL A 133 7.09 -5.56 -21.62
N ARG A 134 6.65 -4.91 -22.70
CA ARG A 134 7.28 -5.00 -24.03
C ARG A 134 7.17 -3.66 -24.76
N GLY A 135 8.14 -3.36 -25.62
CA GLY A 135 8.15 -2.14 -26.43
C GLY A 135 8.58 -0.91 -25.63
N ARG A 136 7.94 0.23 -25.88
CA ARG A 136 8.23 1.52 -25.24
C ARG A 136 6.96 2.25 -24.84
N TYR A 137 7.09 3.21 -23.92
CA TYR A 137 6.05 4.21 -23.67
C TYR A 137 6.08 5.31 -24.74
N PHE A 138 5.06 6.18 -24.74
CA PHE A 138 5.03 7.36 -25.60
C PHE A 138 6.23 8.28 -25.32
N ASP A 139 6.79 8.84 -26.39
CA ASP A 139 7.72 9.96 -26.29
C ASP A 139 7.01 11.29 -26.63
N ALA A 140 7.71 12.42 -26.47
CA ALA A 140 7.16 13.74 -26.76
C ALA A 140 6.68 13.86 -28.21
N GLY A 141 7.39 13.23 -29.16
CA GLY A 141 7.03 13.24 -30.57
C GLY A 141 5.71 12.52 -30.84
N ASP A 142 5.50 11.35 -30.23
CA ASP A 142 4.23 10.62 -30.33
C ASP A 142 3.04 11.44 -29.84
N MET A 143 3.23 12.16 -28.73
CA MET A 143 2.19 12.97 -28.09
C MET A 143 1.85 14.23 -28.89
N GLU A 144 2.85 14.94 -29.40
CA GLU A 144 2.70 16.18 -30.17
C GLU A 144 2.21 15.94 -31.60
N MET A 145 2.77 14.94 -32.29
CA MET A 145 2.51 14.70 -33.71
C MET A 145 1.18 13.98 -34.00
N ARG A 146 0.38 13.68 -32.96
CA ARG A 146 -0.85 12.88 -33.07
C ARG A 146 -0.59 11.55 -33.78
N SER A 147 0.56 10.94 -33.49
CA SER A 147 0.94 9.66 -34.05
C SER A 147 -0.10 8.62 -33.65
N LYS A 148 -0.65 7.87 -34.63
CA LYS A 148 -1.62 6.79 -34.39
C LYS A 148 -0.92 5.56 -33.81
N VAL A 149 -0.38 5.72 -32.61
CA VAL A 149 0.30 4.69 -31.83
C VAL A 149 -0.48 4.44 -30.54
N CYS A 150 -0.42 3.22 -30.03
CA CYS A 150 -1.10 2.87 -28.79
C CYS A 150 -0.26 1.93 -27.92
N LEU A 151 -0.61 1.91 -26.63
CA LEU A 151 -0.18 0.86 -25.72
C LEU A 151 -1.41 0.06 -25.28
N ILE A 152 -1.23 -1.24 -25.10
CA ILE A 152 -2.31 -2.15 -24.70
C ILE A 152 -1.96 -2.88 -23.42
N THR A 153 -2.96 -3.22 -22.61
CA THR A 153 -2.76 -4.06 -21.44
C THR A 153 -2.27 -5.46 -21.82
N THR A 154 -1.59 -6.11 -20.90
CA THR A 154 -1.04 -7.46 -21.11
C THR A 154 -2.15 -8.46 -21.46
N GLN A 155 -3.29 -8.40 -20.77
CA GLN A 155 -4.44 -9.26 -21.02
C GLN A 155 -5.05 -9.02 -22.41
N LEU A 156 -5.13 -7.76 -22.85
CA LEU A 156 -5.63 -7.43 -24.18
C LEU A 156 -4.66 -7.89 -25.28
N ALA A 157 -3.35 -7.76 -25.06
CA ALA A 157 -2.33 -8.25 -25.98
C ALA A 157 -2.44 -9.77 -26.21
N GLU A 158 -2.55 -10.54 -25.12
CA GLU A 158 -2.72 -12.00 -25.18
C GLU A 158 -4.02 -12.40 -25.88
N ARG A 159 -5.10 -11.63 -25.70
CA ARG A 159 -6.39 -11.90 -26.36
C ARG A 159 -6.36 -11.61 -27.86
N ILE A 160 -5.69 -10.55 -28.30
CA ILE A 160 -5.69 -10.15 -29.73
C ILE A 160 -4.60 -10.88 -30.53
N PHE A 161 -3.40 -11.01 -29.96
CA PHE A 161 -2.23 -11.52 -30.68
C PHE A 161 -1.79 -12.92 -30.20
N GLY A 162 -2.43 -13.48 -29.17
CA GLY A 162 -2.06 -14.78 -28.63
C GLY A 162 -0.62 -14.77 -28.09
N GLN A 163 0.22 -15.64 -28.65
CA GLN A 163 1.64 -15.75 -28.32
C GLN A 163 2.55 -14.92 -29.24
N GLU A 164 1.99 -14.28 -30.27
CA GLU A 164 2.76 -13.47 -31.21
C GLU A 164 3.24 -12.17 -30.56
N ASN A 165 4.26 -11.53 -31.17
CA ASN A 165 4.73 -10.25 -30.70
C ASN A 165 3.74 -9.15 -31.13
N PRO A 166 3.04 -8.46 -30.21
CA PRO A 166 2.06 -7.45 -30.58
C PRO A 166 2.71 -6.16 -31.08
N ILE A 167 4.00 -5.92 -30.79
CA ILE A 167 4.69 -4.68 -31.15
C ILE A 167 4.80 -4.54 -32.68
N GLY A 168 4.38 -3.39 -33.19
CA GLY A 168 4.26 -3.11 -34.63
C GLY A 168 2.94 -3.61 -35.25
N GLY A 169 2.14 -4.35 -34.48
CA GLY A 169 0.85 -4.86 -34.93
C GLY A 169 -0.20 -3.76 -35.06
N PRO A 170 -1.07 -3.81 -36.08
CA PRO A 170 -2.18 -2.88 -36.22
C PRO A 170 -3.35 -3.29 -35.33
N ILE A 171 -3.97 -2.32 -34.66
CA ILE A 171 -5.25 -2.49 -33.95
C ILE A 171 -6.21 -1.43 -34.46
N ARG A 172 -7.40 -1.86 -34.89
CA ARG A 172 -8.46 -0.95 -35.30
C ARG A 172 -9.43 -0.71 -34.15
N ILE A 173 -9.59 0.57 -33.78
CA ILE A 173 -10.49 1.01 -32.71
C ILE A 173 -11.42 2.07 -33.31
N GLY A 174 -12.68 1.70 -33.54
CA GLY A 174 -13.62 2.51 -34.32
C GLY A 174 -13.13 2.73 -35.75
N GLU A 175 -12.93 3.99 -36.13
CA GLU A 175 -12.48 4.39 -37.46
C GLU A 175 -10.96 4.52 -37.61
N LEU A 176 -10.21 4.59 -36.51
CA LEU A 176 -8.75 4.72 -36.56
C LEU A 176 -8.07 3.36 -36.41
N THR A 177 -6.93 3.23 -37.09
CA THR A 177 -6.00 2.11 -36.91
C THR A 177 -4.76 2.63 -36.23
N PHE A 178 -4.42 2.03 -35.08
CA PHE A 178 -3.24 2.32 -34.31
C PHE A 178 -2.18 1.25 -34.52
N THR A 179 -0.92 1.64 -34.38
CA THR A 179 0.19 0.70 -34.28
C THR A 179 0.53 0.49 -32.80
N VAL A 180 0.57 -0.76 -32.35
CA VAL A 180 0.97 -1.08 -30.98
C VAL A 180 2.46 -0.84 -30.82
N ILE A 181 2.85 0.06 -29.92
CA ILE A 181 4.26 0.36 -29.62
C ILE A 181 4.70 -0.15 -28.25
N GLY A 182 3.75 -0.56 -27.41
CA GLY A 182 4.04 -1.08 -26.09
C GLY A 182 2.93 -1.94 -25.51
N VAL A 183 3.32 -2.85 -24.62
CA VAL A 183 2.42 -3.62 -23.75
C VAL A 183 2.71 -3.22 -22.33
N PHE A 184 1.68 -2.90 -21.55
CA PHE A 184 1.83 -2.43 -20.19
C PHE A 184 0.96 -3.19 -19.19
N ARG A 185 1.27 -2.99 -17.92
CA ARG A 185 0.41 -3.29 -16.79
C ARG A 185 0.69 -2.30 -15.67
N GLU A 186 -0.24 -2.14 -14.74
CA GLU A 186 0.04 -1.43 -13.51
C GLU A 186 1.10 -2.20 -12.69
N ARG A 187 2.00 -1.47 -12.02
CA ARG A 187 3.01 -2.10 -11.16
C ARG A 187 2.37 -2.74 -9.92
N VAL A 188 1.27 -2.16 -9.44
CA VAL A 188 0.43 -2.68 -8.36
C VAL A 188 -0.99 -2.66 -8.86
N GLU A 189 -1.74 -3.74 -8.62
CA GLU A 189 -3.16 -3.77 -8.97
C GLU A 189 -3.91 -2.74 -8.14
N THR A 190 -4.65 -1.88 -8.83
CA THR A 190 -5.43 -0.83 -8.19
C THR A 190 -6.85 -1.32 -7.85
N PHE A 191 -7.12 -2.64 -7.98
CA PHE A 191 -8.39 -3.32 -7.68
C PHE A 191 -9.64 -2.61 -8.24
N GLY A 192 -9.53 -2.05 -9.46
CA GLY A 192 -10.62 -1.33 -10.13
C GLY A 192 -10.83 0.11 -9.65
N LEU A 193 -9.93 0.67 -8.83
CA LEU A 193 -9.94 2.10 -8.46
C LEU A 193 -9.30 2.99 -9.54
N SER A 194 -8.67 2.39 -10.57
CA SER A 194 -8.12 3.10 -11.73
C SER A 194 -9.02 2.87 -12.95
N GLU A 195 -8.99 3.85 -13.84
CA GLU A 195 -9.46 3.80 -15.23
C GLU A 195 -8.84 2.67 -16.07
N ILE A 196 -7.70 2.12 -15.62
CA ILE A 196 -7.04 1.00 -16.30
C ILE A 196 -7.78 -0.30 -15.98
N GLN A 197 -8.32 -0.91 -17.02
CA GLN A 197 -9.03 -2.18 -17.01
C GLN A 197 -8.27 -3.22 -17.84
N GLU A 198 -8.65 -4.49 -17.74
CA GLU A 198 -8.02 -5.57 -18.51
C GLU A 198 -8.04 -5.35 -20.03
N ASN A 199 -9.01 -4.59 -20.55
CA ASN A 199 -9.14 -4.27 -21.98
C ASN A 199 -8.83 -2.79 -22.26
N SER A 200 -7.92 -2.18 -21.50
CA SER A 200 -7.55 -0.79 -21.73
C SER A 200 -6.54 -0.63 -22.87
N VAL A 201 -6.75 0.43 -23.66
CA VAL A 201 -5.83 0.90 -24.69
C VAL A 201 -5.48 2.34 -24.38
N LEU A 202 -4.19 2.61 -24.15
CA LEU A 202 -3.70 3.98 -24.00
C LEU A 202 -3.39 4.56 -25.37
N ILE A 203 -3.80 5.80 -25.58
CA ILE A 203 -3.46 6.60 -26.76
C ILE A 203 -3.03 8.02 -26.34
N PRO A 204 -2.28 8.75 -27.18
CA PRO A 204 -2.04 10.17 -26.96
C PRO A 204 -3.35 10.94 -26.77
N PHE A 205 -3.43 11.76 -25.73
CA PHE A 205 -4.63 12.54 -25.39
C PHE A 205 -5.17 13.36 -26.57
N THR A 206 -4.28 13.90 -27.40
CA THR A 206 -4.61 14.70 -28.60
C THR A 206 -5.42 13.93 -29.67
N LEU A 207 -5.46 12.60 -29.59
CA LEU A 207 -6.27 11.76 -30.49
C LEU A 207 -7.68 11.49 -29.96
N MET A 208 -7.98 11.79 -28.68
CA MET A 208 -9.31 11.54 -28.10
C MET A 208 -10.41 12.31 -28.81
N LYS A 209 -10.12 13.52 -29.30
CA LYS A 209 -11.10 14.33 -30.01
C LYS A 209 -11.70 13.67 -31.26
N TYR A 210 -11.02 12.69 -31.86
CA TYR A 210 -11.55 11.96 -33.01
C TYR A 210 -12.68 11.00 -32.60
N TYR A 211 -12.78 10.69 -31.31
CA TYR A 211 -13.82 9.85 -30.73
C TYR A 211 -14.91 10.68 -30.03
N THR A 212 -14.49 11.66 -29.22
CA THR A 212 -15.40 12.45 -28.37
C THR A 212 -15.86 13.74 -29.04
N GLY A 213 -15.20 14.18 -30.13
CA GLY A 213 -15.44 15.47 -30.78
C GLY A 213 -14.86 16.68 -30.04
N THR A 214 -14.27 16.48 -28.84
CA THR A 214 -13.72 17.54 -27.98
C THR A 214 -12.43 17.09 -27.28
N GLU A 215 -11.53 18.02 -26.97
CA GLU A 215 -10.30 17.75 -26.18
C GLU A 215 -10.57 18.04 -24.70
N VAL A 216 -11.42 17.21 -24.08
CA VAL A 216 -11.83 17.35 -22.67
C VAL A 216 -11.01 16.43 -21.78
N VAL A 217 -10.46 17.00 -20.71
CA VAL A 217 -9.84 16.25 -19.63
C VAL A 217 -10.97 15.78 -18.70
N GLY A 218 -11.22 14.46 -18.70
CA GLY A 218 -12.25 13.86 -17.84
C GLY A 218 -11.78 13.72 -16.39
N LEU A 219 -10.51 13.35 -16.22
CA LEU A 219 -9.86 13.19 -14.93
C LEU A 219 -8.53 13.96 -14.95
N LEU A 220 -8.27 14.73 -13.90
CA LEU A 220 -7.00 15.41 -13.72
C LEU A 220 -6.30 14.87 -12.47
N ASP A 221 -5.23 14.11 -12.68
CA ASP A 221 -4.39 13.54 -11.64
C ASP A 221 -3.28 14.51 -11.24
N VAL A 222 -3.08 14.66 -9.93
CA VAL A 222 -2.01 15.47 -9.34
C VAL A 222 -1.30 14.64 -8.27
N GLN A 223 0.01 14.48 -8.45
CA GLN A 223 0.89 13.84 -7.48
C GLN A 223 1.58 14.90 -6.63
N ALA A 224 1.36 14.86 -5.32
CA ALA A 224 2.06 15.72 -4.36
C ALA A 224 3.48 15.21 -4.07
N ASP A 225 4.37 16.08 -3.59
CA ASP A 225 5.74 15.71 -3.19
C ASP A 225 5.73 14.67 -2.06
N THR A 226 4.88 14.87 -1.06
CA THR A 226 4.69 13.93 0.06
C THR A 226 3.21 13.62 0.34
N GLU A 227 2.95 12.60 1.15
CA GLU A 227 1.58 12.26 1.58
C GLU A 227 0.94 13.39 2.41
N GLU A 228 1.75 14.11 3.20
CA GLU A 228 1.29 15.20 4.06
C GLU A 228 0.83 16.42 3.26
N ASP A 229 1.35 16.61 2.05
CA ASP A 229 1.01 17.73 1.17
C ASP A 229 -0.33 17.51 0.44
N VAL A 230 -0.80 16.27 0.32
CA VAL A 230 -2.02 15.91 -0.43
C VAL A 230 -3.24 16.76 -0.06
N PRO A 231 -3.59 16.98 1.23
CA PRO A 231 -4.76 17.80 1.58
C PRO A 231 -4.60 19.27 1.15
N SER A 232 -3.37 19.81 1.21
CA SER A 232 -3.07 21.18 0.78
C SER A 232 -3.16 21.30 -0.74
N VAL A 233 -2.53 20.38 -1.47
CA VAL A 233 -2.57 20.30 -2.93
C VAL A 233 -4.01 20.12 -3.43
N ALA A 234 -4.78 19.21 -2.84
CA ALA A 234 -6.19 18.98 -3.18
C ALA A 234 -7.04 20.25 -3.04
N LYS A 235 -6.84 21.01 -1.95
CA LYS A 235 -7.54 22.27 -1.72
C LYS A 235 -7.13 23.34 -2.73
N GLN A 236 -5.83 23.45 -3.03
CA GLN A 236 -5.32 24.41 -4.01
C GLN A 236 -5.77 24.08 -5.42
N LEU A 237 -5.84 22.79 -5.77
CA LEU A 237 -6.36 22.31 -7.06
C LEU A 237 -7.81 22.75 -7.28
N LEU A 238 -8.67 22.61 -6.27
CA LEU A 238 -10.04 23.14 -6.34
C LEU A 238 -10.08 24.66 -6.52
N LEU A 239 -9.24 25.39 -5.79
CA LEU A 239 -9.18 26.85 -5.92
C LEU A 239 -8.75 27.28 -7.33
N VAL A 240 -7.76 26.60 -7.92
CA VAL A 240 -7.31 26.84 -9.29
C VAL A 240 -8.45 26.59 -10.28
N LEU A 241 -9.14 25.45 -10.18
CA LEU A 241 -10.26 25.13 -11.07
C LEU A 241 -11.43 26.11 -10.91
N HIS A 242 -11.84 26.43 -9.69
CA HIS A 242 -12.91 27.43 -9.45
C HIS A 242 -12.54 28.84 -9.89
N SER A 243 -11.25 29.19 -9.98
CA SER A 243 -10.82 30.48 -10.51
C SER A 243 -10.89 30.56 -12.04
N ARG A 244 -10.90 29.40 -12.71
CA ARG A 244 -10.83 29.26 -14.17
C ARG A 244 -12.15 28.88 -14.81
N HIS A 245 -13.04 28.24 -14.04
CA HIS A 245 -14.35 27.78 -14.49
C HIS A 245 -15.49 28.52 -13.77
N PRO A 246 -16.72 28.47 -14.31
CA PRO A 246 -17.90 29.06 -13.67
C PRO A 246 -18.14 28.51 -12.25
N VAL A 247 -18.75 29.32 -11.39
CA VAL A 247 -19.02 28.97 -9.98
C VAL A 247 -20.00 27.80 -9.86
N GLU A 248 -20.84 27.61 -10.87
CA GLU A 248 -21.79 26.51 -10.99
C GLU A 248 -21.15 25.17 -11.37
N ALA A 249 -19.88 25.17 -11.80
CA ALA A 249 -19.13 23.95 -12.06
C ALA A 249 -18.71 23.30 -10.74
N ASP A 250 -19.20 22.10 -10.50
CA ASP A 250 -18.90 21.33 -9.29
C ASP A 250 -17.79 20.32 -9.57
N TYR A 251 -16.67 20.45 -8.86
CA TYR A 251 -15.50 19.59 -8.99
C TYR A 251 -15.31 18.78 -7.73
N LYS A 252 -15.12 17.48 -7.89
CA LYS A 252 -14.88 16.58 -6.76
C LYS A 252 -13.43 16.11 -6.79
N VAL A 253 -12.67 16.53 -5.78
CA VAL A 253 -11.35 15.97 -5.52
C VAL A 253 -11.51 14.71 -4.69
N GLN A 254 -10.85 13.65 -5.14
CA GLN A 254 -10.73 12.40 -4.42
C GLN A 254 -9.25 12.13 -4.12
N THR A 255 -9.00 11.44 -3.02
CA THR A 255 -7.67 11.09 -2.55
C THR A 255 -7.70 9.69 -1.97
N LEU A 256 -6.55 9.03 -1.90
CA LEU A 256 -6.42 7.74 -1.21
C LEU A 256 -6.24 7.90 0.32
N THR A 257 -6.25 9.14 0.84
CA THR A 257 -5.96 9.41 2.27
C THR A 257 -6.99 8.79 3.21
N ALA A 258 -8.27 8.72 2.81
CA ALA A 258 -9.31 8.07 3.61
C ALA A 258 -9.09 6.55 3.74
N ILE A 259 -8.74 5.89 2.63
CA ILE A 259 -8.43 4.45 2.59
C ILE A 259 -7.16 4.16 3.41
N LEU A 260 -6.13 5.00 3.25
CA LEU A 260 -4.90 4.91 4.02
C LEU A 260 -5.14 5.09 5.53
N GLY A 261 -5.98 6.06 5.91
CA GLY A 261 -6.39 6.28 7.30
C GLY A 261 -7.12 5.07 7.88
N ALA A 262 -8.07 4.50 7.14
CA ALA A 262 -8.78 3.29 7.57
C ALA A 262 -7.84 2.09 7.74
N ALA A 263 -6.93 1.85 6.79
CA ALA A 263 -5.95 0.78 6.87
C ALA A 263 -4.97 0.95 8.05
N ARG A 264 -4.53 2.19 8.33
CA ARG A 264 -3.71 2.53 9.50
C ARG A 264 -4.46 2.21 10.79
N ASN A 265 -5.73 2.59 10.90
CA ASN A 265 -6.55 2.34 12.08
C ASN A 265 -6.78 0.83 12.31
N ILE A 266 -7.08 0.06 11.26
CA ILE A 266 -7.23 -1.39 11.34
C ILE A 266 -5.90 -2.03 11.78
N SER A 267 -4.78 -1.62 11.20
CA SER A 267 -3.45 -2.14 11.55
C SER A 267 -3.10 -1.86 13.02
N LEU A 268 -3.43 -0.66 13.52
CA LEU A 268 -3.23 -0.30 14.93
C LEU A 268 -4.11 -1.15 15.85
N ALA A 269 -5.38 -1.34 15.51
CA ALA A 269 -6.29 -2.18 16.29
C ALA A 269 -5.78 -3.64 16.38
N LEU A 270 -5.36 -4.23 15.25
CA LEU A 270 -4.78 -5.58 15.22
C LEU A 270 -3.49 -5.65 16.03
N THR A 271 -2.62 -4.65 15.91
CA THR A 271 -1.37 -4.56 16.69
C THR A 271 -1.67 -4.53 18.19
N LEU A 272 -2.68 -3.77 18.61
CA LEU A 272 -3.08 -3.68 20.02
C LEU A 272 -3.60 -5.02 20.55
N VAL A 273 -4.48 -5.70 19.81
CA VAL A 273 -4.98 -7.03 20.17
C VAL A 273 -3.82 -8.02 20.33
N LEU A 274 -2.89 -8.02 19.38
CA LEU A 274 -1.70 -8.85 19.39
C LEU A 274 -0.82 -8.56 20.63
N ILE A 275 -0.56 -7.29 20.94
CA ILE A 275 0.20 -6.91 22.14
C ILE A 275 -0.49 -7.38 23.42
N ILE A 276 -1.82 -7.27 23.51
CA ILE A 276 -2.58 -7.75 24.67
C ILE A 276 -2.42 -9.27 24.83
N ILE A 277 -2.54 -10.04 23.74
CA ILE A 277 -2.34 -11.50 23.76
C ILE A 277 -0.91 -11.83 24.21
N ALA A 278 0.10 -11.14 23.67
CA ALA A 278 1.50 -11.31 24.06
C ALA A 278 1.73 -10.97 25.55
N ALA A 279 1.11 -9.91 26.06
CA ALA A 279 1.19 -9.52 27.47
C ALA A 279 0.56 -10.58 28.38
N ILE A 280 -0.58 -11.15 28.00
CA ILE A 280 -1.23 -12.26 28.74
C ILE A 280 -0.33 -13.49 28.74
N ALA A 281 0.26 -13.87 27.60
CA ALA A 281 1.18 -14.99 27.50
C ALA A 281 2.42 -14.81 28.39
N LEU A 282 2.98 -13.60 28.42
CA LEU A 282 4.08 -13.25 29.31
C LEU A 282 3.68 -13.34 30.79
N LEU A 283 2.48 -12.88 31.14
CA LEU A 283 1.96 -12.92 32.50
C LEU A 283 1.76 -14.38 32.97
N ILE A 284 1.18 -15.25 32.12
CA ILE A 284 1.02 -16.68 32.41
C ILE A 284 2.39 -17.34 32.63
N SER A 285 3.39 -17.00 31.81
CA SER A 285 4.78 -17.47 32.00
C SER A 285 5.35 -17.01 33.35
N GLY A 286 5.14 -15.73 33.71
CA GLY A 286 5.56 -15.17 35.01
C GLY A 286 4.91 -15.86 36.21
N ILE A 287 3.60 -16.15 36.15
CA ILE A 287 2.90 -16.91 37.19
C ILE A 287 3.49 -18.33 37.31
N GLY A 288 3.83 -18.96 36.19
CA GLY A 288 4.47 -20.28 36.18
C GLY A 288 5.81 -20.28 36.92
N ILE A 289 6.65 -19.27 36.66
CA ILE A 289 7.93 -19.08 37.38
C ILE A 289 7.67 -18.87 38.88
N MET A 290 6.71 -18.01 39.23
CA MET A 290 6.37 -17.72 40.62
C MET A 290 5.90 -18.97 41.38
N ASN A 291 4.98 -19.75 40.81
CA ASN A 291 4.48 -20.97 41.44
C ASN A 291 5.59 -21.99 41.66
N ILE A 292 6.47 -22.18 40.69
CA ILE A 292 7.57 -23.13 40.81
C ILE A 292 8.60 -22.64 41.82
N MET A 293 8.86 -21.33 41.88
CA MET A 293 9.72 -20.72 42.89
C MET A 293 9.15 -20.89 44.30
N LEU A 294 7.84 -20.65 44.49
CA LEU A 294 7.17 -20.82 45.78
C LEU A 294 7.29 -22.25 46.29
N VAL A 295 6.99 -23.25 45.45
CA VAL A 295 7.13 -24.67 45.79
C VAL A 295 8.59 -25.03 46.13
N THR A 296 9.56 -24.48 45.40
CA THR A 296 10.98 -24.74 45.66
C THR A 296 11.44 -24.16 47.00
N VAL A 297 10.95 -22.99 47.38
CA VAL A 297 11.25 -22.37 48.69
C VAL A 297 10.56 -23.12 49.83
N THR A 298 9.30 -23.53 49.66
CA THR A 298 8.56 -24.26 50.71
C THR A 298 9.17 -25.62 51.00
N GLU A 299 9.59 -26.37 49.97
CA GLU A 299 10.30 -27.65 50.10
C GLU A 299 11.64 -27.52 50.85
N ARG A 300 12.34 -26.37 50.72
CA ARG A 300 13.64 -26.12 51.36
C ARG A 300 13.58 -25.28 52.64
N THR A 301 12.40 -25.06 53.21
CA THR A 301 12.22 -24.28 54.46
C THR A 301 13.09 -24.75 55.62
N ARG A 302 13.25 -26.07 55.80
CA ARG A 302 14.11 -26.64 56.86
C ARG A 302 15.58 -26.33 56.63
N GLU A 303 16.04 -26.36 55.38
CA GLU A 303 17.43 -26.03 55.01
C GLU A 303 17.72 -24.54 55.25
N ILE A 304 16.78 -23.67 54.87
CA ILE A 304 16.83 -22.22 55.13
C ILE A 304 16.92 -21.95 56.64
N GLY A 305 16.12 -22.66 57.44
CA GLY A 305 16.13 -22.54 58.90
C GLY A 305 17.48 -22.91 59.52
N ILE A 306 18.11 -23.99 59.06
CA ILE A 306 19.43 -24.42 59.51
C ILE A 306 20.50 -23.38 59.16
N ARG A 307 20.51 -22.84 57.94
CA ARG A 307 21.49 -21.80 57.54
C ARG A 307 21.34 -20.51 58.32
N LYS A 308 20.10 -20.07 58.59
CA LYS A 308 19.86 -18.91 59.45
C LYS A 308 20.33 -19.16 60.88
N ALA A 309 20.15 -20.37 61.41
CA ALA A 309 20.63 -20.73 62.74
C ALA A 309 22.17 -20.70 62.85
N ILE A 310 22.88 -20.92 61.73
CA ILE A 310 24.36 -20.87 61.64
C ILE A 310 24.86 -19.45 61.30
N GLY A 311 23.95 -18.48 61.09
CA GLY A 311 24.30 -17.05 60.95
C GLY A 311 24.24 -16.48 59.53
N ALA A 312 23.67 -17.20 58.55
CA ALA A 312 23.53 -16.67 57.19
C ALA A 312 22.66 -15.40 57.14
N ALA A 313 23.12 -14.37 56.43
CA ALA A 313 22.39 -13.11 56.32
C ALA A 313 21.13 -13.26 55.44
N ARG A 314 20.07 -12.49 55.72
CA ARG A 314 18.81 -12.55 54.94
C ARG A 314 19.03 -12.29 53.45
N GLN A 315 19.97 -11.40 53.11
CA GLN A 315 20.34 -11.08 51.73
C GLN A 315 21.02 -12.27 51.04
N GLU A 316 21.87 -13.03 51.75
CA GLU A 316 22.55 -14.21 51.18
C GLU A 316 21.55 -15.31 50.79
N ILE A 317 20.55 -15.55 51.64
CA ILE A 317 19.45 -16.47 51.33
C ILE A 317 18.68 -15.97 50.10
N LEU A 318 18.40 -14.67 50.01
CA LEU A 318 17.65 -14.07 48.90
C LEU A 318 18.41 -14.19 47.57
N TYR A 319 19.71 -13.88 47.55
CA TYR A 319 20.55 -14.01 46.37
C TYR A 319 20.65 -15.46 45.87
N GLN A 320 20.66 -16.44 46.77
CA GLN A 320 20.72 -17.85 46.39
C GLN A 320 19.48 -18.36 45.65
N PHE A 321 18.30 -17.76 45.86
CA PHE A 321 17.07 -18.10 45.12
C PHE A 321 16.83 -17.20 43.90
N LEU A 322 17.56 -16.09 43.79
CA LEU A 322 17.48 -15.17 42.66
C LEU A 322 18.38 -15.61 41.48
N VAL A 323 19.50 -16.27 41.78
CA VAL A 323 20.52 -16.77 40.85
C VAL A 323 20.27 -18.25 40.54
#